data_AF-X0WVA3-F1
#
_entry.id   AF-X0WVA3-F1
#
_cell.length_a   1.000
_cell.length_b   1.000
_cell.length_c   1.000
_cell.angle_alpha   90.00
_cell.angle_beta   90.00
_cell.angle_gamma   90.00
#
_symmetry.space_group_name_H-M   'P 1'
#
loop_
_entity.id
_entity.type
_entity.pdbx_description
1 polymer ?
#
loop_
_entity_poly.entity_id
_entity_poly.type
_entity_poly.pdbx_seq_one_letter_code
_entity_poly.pdbx_strand_id
1 'polypeptide(L)' 'MSVLVGRQAPDFCVPAVLGNGQIVDEFHFLDAIKNKYALVFFYPLDFTFVCPSELIALDNRFDEFKQRNVEVIAVS' A
#
# COMPACT_ATOMS: atom_id res chain seq x y z
N MET A 1 10.17 -12.76 -11.30
CA MET A 1 11.13 -12.35 -10.25
C MET A 1 10.45 -12.62 -8.91
N SER A 2 11.01 -13.44 -8.01
CA SER A 2 10.44 -13.62 -6.67
C SER A 2 10.87 -12.48 -5.75
N VAL A 3 10.00 -12.06 -4.84
CA VAL A 3 10.35 -11.12 -3.76
C VAL A 3 11.15 -11.89 -2.73
N LEU A 4 12.40 -11.48 -2.50
CA LEU A 4 13.31 -12.12 -1.55
C LEU A 4 13.64 -11.19 -0.40
N VAL A 5 13.60 -11.72 0.82
CA VAL A 5 13.95 -10.96 2.03
C VAL A 5 15.39 -10.43 1.92
N GLY A 6 15.59 -9.17 2.30
CA GLY A 6 16.88 -8.48 2.25
C GLY A 6 17.28 -7.97 0.87
N ARG A 7 16.50 -8.24 -0.18
CA ARG A 7 16.63 -7.56 -1.48
C ARG A 7 15.78 -6.30 -1.51
N GLN A 8 16.21 -5.34 -2.32
CA GLN A 8 15.42 -4.14 -2.57
C GLN A 8 14.08 -4.54 -3.20
N ALA A 9 13.00 -3.94 -2.71
CA ALA A 9 11.67 -4.13 -3.28
C ALA A 9 11.65 -3.62 -4.74
N PRO A 10 10.97 -4.32 -5.67
CA PRO A 10 10.79 -3.84 -7.03
C PRO A 10 10.07 -2.49 -7.04
N ASP A 11 10.53 -1.58 -7.90
CA ASP A 11 9.79 -0.36 -8.19
C ASP A 11 8.63 -0.63 -9.14
N PHE A 12 7.59 0.20 -9.06
CA PHE A 12 6.46 0.16 -9.96
C PHE A 12 5.83 1.55 -10.11
N CYS A 13 5.29 1.80 -11.31
CA CYS A 13 4.47 2.96 -11.62
C CYS A 13 3.12 2.48 -12.16
N VAL A 14 2.04 2.79 -11.46
CA VAL A 14 0.68 2.33 -11.77
C VAL A 14 -0.36 3.41 -11.41
N PRO A 15 -1.57 3.37 -11.96
CA PRO A 15 -2.67 4.20 -11.48
C PRO A 15 -3.05 3.87 -10.03
N ALA A 16 -3.45 4.86 -9.25
CA ALA A 16 -3.85 4.68 -7.86
C ALA A 16 -4.94 5.66 -7.42
N VAL A 17 -5.65 5.29 -6.35
CA VAL A 17 -6.55 6.18 -5.61
C VAL A 17 -5.86 6.63 -4.34
N LEU A 18 -5.66 7.93 -4.18
CA LEU A 18 -5.04 8.52 -3.00
C LEU A 18 -6.03 8.55 -1.82
N GLY A 19 -5.50 8.68 -0.59
CA GLY A 19 -6.32 8.73 0.63
C GLY A 19 -7.32 9.90 0.70
N ASN A 20 -7.21 10.89 -0.19
CA ASN A 20 -8.17 11.99 -0.35
C ASN A 20 -9.24 11.72 -1.43
N GLY A 21 -9.25 10.52 -2.03
CA GLY A 21 -10.16 10.12 -3.11
C GLY A 21 -9.75 10.58 -4.50
N GLN A 22 -8.61 11.25 -4.67
CA GLN A 22 -8.11 11.62 -5.99
C GLN A 22 -7.54 10.41 -6.71
N ILE A 23 -7.87 10.30 -8.00
CA ILE A 23 -7.30 9.29 -8.90
C ILE A 23 -6.10 9.91 -9.60
N VAL A 24 -4.97 9.21 -9.54
CA VAL A 24 -3.75 9.58 -10.26
C VAL A 24 -3.41 8.47 -11.25
N ASP A 25 -2.98 8.85 -12.46
CA ASP A 25 -2.58 7.89 -13.49
C ASP A 25 -1.21 7.27 -13.21
N GLU A 26 -0.35 7.99 -12.48
CA GLU A 26 1.03 7.59 -12.18
C GLU A 26 1.33 7.72 -10.68
N PHE A 27 1.32 6.59 -9.99
CA PHE A 27 1.82 6.44 -8.63
C PHE A 27 3.17 5.74 -8.67
N HIS A 28 4.22 6.45 -8.26
CA HIS A 28 5.60 5.94 -8.19
C HIS A 28 5.90 5.40 -6.79
N PHE A 29 6.11 4.08 -6.68
CA PHE A 29 6.29 3.41 -5.40
C PHE A 29 7.51 3.93 -4.63
N LEU A 30 8.70 3.91 -5.22
CA LEU A 30 9.93 4.32 -4.52
C LEU A 30 9.90 5.78 -4.06
N ASP A 31 9.25 6.66 -4.82
CA ASP A 31 9.08 8.07 -4.44
C ASP A 31 8.11 8.22 -3.26
N ALA A 32 7.00 7.49 -3.26
CA ALA A 32 6.01 7.51 -2.19
C ALA A 32 6.59 7.05 -0.84
N ILE A 33 7.54 6.11 -0.86
CA ILE A 33 8.14 5.52 0.34
C ILE A 33 9.50 6.12 0.71
N LYS A 34 9.91 7.22 0.06
CA LYS A 34 11.23 7.81 0.29
C LYS A 34 11.41 8.19 1.76
N ASN A 35 12.45 7.64 2.40
CA ASN A 35 12.76 7.80 3.83
C ASN A 35 11.65 7.32 4.79
N LYS A 36 10.77 6.44 4.32
CA LYS A 36 9.71 5.81 5.12
C LYS A 36 9.84 4.30 5.05
N TYR A 37 9.30 3.61 6.06
CA TYR A 37 8.98 2.20 5.89
C TYR A 37 7.75 2.07 5.00
N ALA A 38 7.61 0.93 4.32
CA ALA A 38 6.46 0.65 3.48
C ALA A 38 5.79 -0.66 3.91
N LEU A 39 4.48 -0.63 4.08
CA LEU A 39 3.64 -1.81 4.18
C LEU A 39 2.84 -1.92 2.87
N VAL A 40 3.21 -2.88 2.02
CA VAL A 40 2.49 -3.19 0.78
C VAL A 40 1.63 -4.41 1.03
N PHE A 41 0.32 -4.23 1.06
CA PHE A 41 -0.68 -5.26 1.34
C PHE A 41 -1.41 -5.65 0.05
N PHE A 42 -1.29 -6.91 -0.35
CA PHE A 42 -2.00 -7.43 -1.52
C PHE A 42 -3.27 -8.15 -1.09
N TYR A 43 -4.40 -7.78 -1.68
CA TYR A 43 -5.68 -8.47 -1.48
C TYR A 43 -6.26 -8.90 -2.83
N PRO A 44 -6.95 -10.05 -2.92
CA PRO A 44 -7.21 -10.69 -4.21
C PRO A 44 -8.19 -9.94 -5.13
N LEU A 45 -9.26 -9.34 -4.58
CA LEU A 45 -10.28 -8.67 -5.38
C LEU A 45 -11.20 -7.81 -4.53
N ASP A 46 -11.51 -6.62 -5.03
CA ASP A 46 -12.56 -5.75 -4.50
C ASP A 46 -13.94 -6.44 -4.44
N PHE A 47 -14.76 -6.03 -3.48
CA PHE A 47 -16.15 -6.50 -3.32
C PHE A 47 -16.30 -8.01 -3.10
N THR A 48 -15.31 -8.64 -2.47
CA THR A 48 -15.37 -10.04 -2.00
C THR A 48 -15.56 -10.13 -0.48
N PHE A 49 -15.70 -11.33 0.07
CA PHE A 49 -16.18 -11.52 1.45
C PHE A 49 -15.16 -11.21 2.56
N VAL A 50 -13.87 -11.53 2.37
CA VAL A 50 -12.83 -11.40 3.41
C VAL A 50 -12.04 -10.10 3.26
N CYS A 51 -11.68 -9.72 2.04
CA CYS A 51 -10.89 -8.52 1.74
C CYS A 51 -11.39 -7.23 2.43
N PRO A 52 -12.69 -6.90 2.46
CA PRO A 52 -13.15 -5.67 3.11
C PRO A 52 -12.89 -5.70 4.62
N SER A 53 -12.94 -6.88 5.26
CA SER A 53 -12.63 -6.99 6.69
C SER A 53 -11.16 -6.69 7.00
N GLU A 54 -10.24 -7.12 6.13
CA GLU A 54 -8.80 -6.87 6.27
C GLU A 54 -8.46 -5.40 6.01
N LEU A 55 -9.05 -4.80 4.97
CA LEU A 55 -8.87 -3.38 4.67
C LEU A 55 -9.42 -2.49 5.80
N ILE A 56 -10.59 -2.81 6.37
CA ILE A 56 -11.14 -2.08 7.53
C ILE A 56 -10.22 -2.25 8.76
N ALA A 57 -9.68 -3.44 8.99
CA ALA A 57 -8.76 -3.66 10.10
C ALA A 57 -7.45 -2.87 9.95
N LEU A 58 -6.96 -2.71 8.71
CA LEU A 58 -5.80 -1.89 8.38
C LEU A 58 -6.10 -0.39 8.55
N ASP A 59 -7.25 0.07 8.08
CA ASP A 59 -7.73 1.46 8.21
C ASP A 59 -7.84 1.90 9.67
N ASN A 60 -8.45 1.05 10.53
CA ASN A 60 -8.53 1.29 11.97
C ASN A 60 -7.16 1.47 12.66
N ARG A 61 -6.07 1.00 12.04
CA ARG A 61 -4.69 1.09 12.55
C ARG A 61 -3.83 2.06 11.75
N PHE A 62 -4.38 2.72 10.74
CA PHE A 62 -3.63 3.56 9.81
C PHE A 62 -2.85 4.67 10.53
N ASP A 63 -3.48 5.33 11.51
CA ASP A 63 -2.84 6.37 12.30
C ASP A 63 -1.64 5.85 13.10
N GLU A 64 -1.69 4.61 13.61
CA GLU A 64 -0.55 4.02 14.31
C GLU A 64 0.64 3.75 13.36
N PHE A 65 0.37 3.34 12.12
CA PHE A 65 1.41 3.15 11.11
C PHE A 65 2.05 4.50 10.73
N LYS A 66 1.20 5.51 10.53
CA LYS A 66 1.65 6.87 10.21
C LYS A 66 2.53 7.46 11.31
N GLN A 67 2.17 7.26 12.58
CA GLN A 67 2.99 7.67 13.73
C GLN A 67 4.36 6.98 13.77
N ARG A 68 4.48 5.77 13.19
CA ARG A 68 5.73 5.00 13.08
C ARG A 68 6.51 5.28 11.78
N ASN A 69 6.13 6.31 11.03
CA ASN A 69 6.73 6.67 9.74
C ASN A 69 6.65 5.52 8.71
N VAL A 70 5.51 4.84 8.68
CA VAL A 70 5.16 3.79 7.73
C VAL A 70 4.15 4.31 6.73
N GLU A 71 4.44 4.18 5.44
CA GLU A 71 3.51 4.37 4.35
C GLU A 71 2.74 3.07 4.09
N VAL A 72 1.42 3.13 4.03
CA VAL A 72 0.55 1.96 3.84
C VAL A 72 -0.03 2.01 2.43
N ILE A 73 0.24 0.98 1.64
CA ILE A 73 -0.24 0.84 0.26
C ILE A 73 -0.97 -0.49 0.14
N ALA A 74 -2.22 -0.45 -0.31
CA ALA A 74 -3.01 -1.63 -0.64
C ALA A 74 -3.08 -1.83 -2.16
N VAL A 75 -2.95 -3.07 -2.63
CA VAL A 75 -2.91 -3.43 -4.05
C VAL A 75 -3.79 -4.66 -4.28
N SER A 76 -4.53 -4.69 -5.39
CA SER A 76 -5.29 -5.86 -5.86
C SER A 76 -4.94 -6.24 -7.29
#